data_AF-A0A353U2N3-F1
#
_entry.id   AF-A0A353U2N3-F1
#
_cell.length_a   1.000
_cell.length_b   1.000
_cell.length_c   1.000
_cell.angle_alpha   90.00
_cell.angle_beta   90.00
_cell.angle_gamma   90.00
#
_symmetry.space_group_name_H-M   'P 1'
#
loop_
_entity.id
_entity.type
_entity.pdbx_description
1 polymer ?
#
loop_
_entity_poly.entity_id
_entity_poly.type
_entity_poly.pdbx_seq_one_letter_code
_entity_poly.pdbx_strand_id
1 'polypeptide(L)' 'EVNRSGIAVIIVTHENEIAKNTERIIRLKDGIIESNELNHSFKLQELEAN' A
#
# COMPACT_ATOMS: atom_id res chain seq x y z
N GLU A 1 12.82 -0.47 2.34
CA GLU A 1 14.02 0.10 1.68
C GLU A 1 13.76 0.36 0.19
N VAL A 2 13.28 -0.63 -0.57
CA VAL A 2 12.97 -0.49 -2.01
C VAL A 2 11.94 0.61 -2.32
N ASN A 3 10.75 0.60 -1.69
CA ASN A 3 9.78 1.69 -1.92
C ASN A 3 10.32 3.06 -1.44
N ARG A 4 11.12 3.07 -0.37
CA ARG A 4 11.75 4.30 0.16
C ARG A 4 12.84 4.88 -0.75
N SER A 5 13.41 4.10 -1.66
CA SER A 5 14.40 4.61 -2.62
C SER A 5 13.77 5.27 -3.85
N GLY A 6 12.45 5.53 -3.83
CA GLY A 6 11.71 6.16 -4.93
C GLY A 6 11.21 5.17 -5.99
N ILE A 7 11.30 3.87 -5.73
CA ILE A 7 10.80 2.83 -6.63
C ILE A 7 9.33 2.55 -6.32
N ALA A 8 8.47 2.67 -7.32
CA ALA A 8 7.07 2.27 -7.19
C ALA A 8 6.97 0.73 -7.13
N VAL A 9 6.25 0.21 -6.12
CA VAL A 9 6.06 -1.23 -5.89
C VAL A 9 4.57 -1.53 -5.90
N ILE A 10 4.16 -2.53 -6.69
CA ILE A 10 2.79 -3.04 -6.73
C ILE A 10 2.81 -4.48 -6.23
N ILE A 11 1.92 -4.79 -5.28
CA ILE A 11 1.80 -6.13 -4.69
C ILE A 11 0.34 -6.56 -4.85
N VAL A 12 0.14 -7.79 -5.34
CA VAL A 12 -1.17 -8.43 -5.42
C VAL A 12 -1.24 -9.51 -4.35
N THR A 13 -2.23 -9.44 -3.47
CA THR A 13 -2.40 -10.38 -2.37
C THR A 13 -3.87 -10.51 -2.00
N HIS A 14 -4.27 -11.68 -1.51
CA HIS A 14 -5.57 -11.89 -0.87
C HIS A 14 -5.52 -11.66 0.65
N GLU A 15 -4.33 -11.41 1.22
CA GLU A 15 -4.14 -11.23 2.66
C GLU A 15 -4.27 -9.76 3.05
N ASN A 16 -5.27 -9.44 3.87
CA ASN A 16 -5.51 -8.06 4.30
C ASN A 16 -4.35 -7.48 5.15
N GLU A 17 -3.67 -8.31 5.93
CA GLU A 17 -2.53 -7.85 6.75
C GLU A 17 -1.36 -7.36 5.90
N ILE A 18 -1.13 -7.98 4.73
CA ILE A 18 -0.12 -7.51 3.79
C ILE A 18 -0.56 -6.18 3.16
N ALA A 19 -1.83 -6.06 2.76
CA ALA A 19 -2.37 -4.83 2.16
C ALA A 19 -2.33 -3.62 3.12
N LYS A 20 -2.43 -3.84 4.44
CA LYS A 20 -2.29 -2.76 5.45
C LYS A 20 -0.90 -2.11 5.46
N ASN A 21 0.11 -2.77 4.89
CA ASN A 21 1.48 -2.26 4.80
C ASN A 21 1.75 -1.49 3.48
N THR A 22 0.72 -1.15 2.71
CA THR A 22 0.86 -0.34 1.49
C THR A 22 0.21 1.03 1.64
N GLU A 23 0.70 2.02 0.90
CA GLU A 23 0.16 3.39 0.88
C GLU A 23 -1.27 3.48 0.32
N ARG A 24 -1.61 2.54 -0.57
CA ARG A 24 -2.90 2.51 -1.30
C ARG A 24 -3.38 1.08 -1.39
N ILE A 25 -4.69 0.90 -1.27
CA ILE A 25 -5.38 -0.38 -1.43
C ILE A 25 -6.38 -0.25 -2.57
N ILE A 26 -6.26 -1.15 -3.56
CA ILE A 26 -7.18 -1.25 -4.69
C ILE A 26 -7.80 -2.64 -4.65
N ARG A 27 -9.14 -2.74 -4.65
CA ARG A 27 -9.84 -4.02 -4.74
C ARG A 27 -10.39 -4.22 -6.14
N LEU A 28 -10.11 -5.40 -6.70
CA LEU A 28 -10.58 -5.82 -8.00
C LEU A 28 -11.56 -6.98 -7.83
N LYS A 29 -12.62 -6.98 -8.64
CA LYS A 29 -13.54 -8.10 -8.78
C LYS A 29 -14.08 -8.13 -10.19
N ASP A 30 -14.06 -9.30 -10.82
CA ASP A 30 -14.57 -9.52 -12.17
C ASP A 30 -13.98 -8.54 -13.21
N GLY A 31 -12.70 -8.17 -13.05
CA GLY A 31 -12.00 -7.24 -13.94
C GLY A 31 -12.33 -5.76 -13.70
N ILE A 32 -13.13 -5.44 -12.69
CA ILE A 32 -13.55 -4.08 -12.35
C ILE A 32 -12.89 -3.64 -11.04
N ILE A 33 -12.52 -2.35 -10.96
CA ILE A 33 -12.08 -1.71 -9.71
C ILE A 33 -13.33 -1.46 -8.84
N GLU A 34 -13.45 -2.20 -7.75
CA GLU A 34 -14.54 -2.00 -6.78
C GLU A 34 -14.24 -0.86 -5.81
N SER A 35 -12.97 -0.71 -5.41
CA SER A 35 -12.52 0.39 -4.54
C SER A 35 -11.07 0.76 -4.80
N ASN A 36 -10.75 2.02 -4.55
CA ASN A 36 -9.41 2.58 -4.67
C ASN A 36 -9.22 3.66 -3.60
N GLU A 37 -8.56 3.30 -2.51
CA GLU A 37 -8.50 4.11 -1.31
C GLU A 37 -7.05 4.31 -0.86
N LEU A 38 -6.76 5.51 -0.35
CA LEU A 38 -5.54 5.73 0.43
C LEU A 38 -5.65 4.94 1.73
N ASN A 39 -4.58 4.26 2.10
CA ASN A 39 -4.59 3.50 3.33
C ASN A 39 -4.32 4.43 4.52
N HIS A 40 -5.38 4.83 5.22
CA HIS A 40 -5.28 5.69 6.40
C HIS A 40 -4.54 5.05 7.59
N SER A 41 -4.38 3.72 7.59
CA SER A 41 -3.60 3.00 8.61
C SER A 41 -2.11 2.95 8.30
N PHE A 42 -1.71 3.35 7.08
CA PHE A 42 -0.32 3.37 6.67
C PHE A 42 0.43 4.49 7.40
N LYS A 43 1.30 4.12 8.33
CA LYS A 43 2.20 5.06 9.00
C LYS A 43 3.52 5.09 8.23
N LEU A 44 3.86 6.25 7.69
CA LEU A 44 5.25 6.53 7.36
C LEU A 44 6.03 6.46 8.67
N GLN A 45 7.09 5.66 8.72
CA GLN A 45 8.04 5.74 9.82
C GLN A 45 8.57 7.18 9.83
N GLU A 46 8.30 7.92 10.90
CA GLU A 46 8.87 9.25 11.09
C GLU A 46 10.39 9.13 10.97
N LEU A 47 10.96 9.93 10.07
CA LEU A 47 12.39 10.13 10.03
C LEU A 47 12.77 10.72 11.38
N GLU A 48 13.45 9.94 12.24
CA GLU A 48 14.27 10.51 13.29
C GLU A 48 15.33 11.35 12.57
N ALA A 49 15.02 12.65 12.41
CA ALA A 49 15.97 13.64 11.94
C ALA A 49 17.02 13.80 13.03
N ASN A 50 18.22 13.32 12.74
CA ASN A 50 19.42 13.48 13.56
C ASN A 50 19.66 14.95 13.92
#